data_AF-A0A7J9Z6R6-F1
#
_entry.id   AF-A0A7J9Z6R6-F1
#
_cell.length_a   1.000
_cell.length_b   1.000
_cell.length_c   1.000
_cell.angle_alpha   90.00
_cell.angle_beta   90.00
_cell.angle_gamma   90.00
#
_symmetry.space_group_name_H-M   'P 1'
#
loop_
_entity.id
_entity.type
_entity.pdbx_description
1 polymer ?
#
loop_
_entity_poly.entity_id
_entity_poly.type
_entity_poly.pdbx_seq_one_letter_code
_entity_poly.pdbx_strand_id
1 'polypeptide(L)'
;MTADAPGADPFAGIMAQPGVSDAVAEAREVVDRLAGHRALRRHAPAVTAESALRGARASAALAGVDVTLSELREGPPGTGVVQGALRVTGETGALLNAWRQAPMQALARLHSLAAADLVPAQERGRPASPIAAARMQALAAALGAQTAAPAVAVAALVHGEV
;
A
#
# COMPACT_ATOMS: atom_id res chain seq x y z
N MET A 1 16.32 30.75 -6.50
CA MET A 1 15.19 30.38 -5.62
C MET A 1 13.92 30.58 -6.41
N THR A 2 13.64 29.66 -7.34
CA THR A 2 12.45 29.69 -8.19
C THR A 2 11.31 29.08 -7.39
N ALA A 3 10.31 29.89 -7.08
CA ALA A 3 9.06 29.43 -6.50
C ALA A 3 8.41 28.41 -7.47
N ASP A 4 8.15 27.21 -6.97
CA ASP A 4 7.44 26.16 -7.67
C ASP A 4 6.00 26.62 -7.93
N ALA A 5 5.53 26.51 -9.17
CA ALA A 5 4.21 27.03 -9.54
C ALA A 5 3.12 26.14 -8.93
N PRO A 6 2.11 26.69 -8.22
CA PRO A 6 0.94 25.90 -7.85
C PRO A 6 0.22 25.45 -9.13
N GLY A 7 0.28 24.16 -9.42
CA GLY A 7 -0.27 23.56 -10.65
C GLY A 7 0.68 22.63 -11.42
N ALA A 8 1.96 22.52 -11.02
CA ALA A 8 2.84 21.49 -11.55
C ALA A 8 2.47 20.10 -10.99
N ASP A 9 2.40 19.10 -11.87
CA ASP A 9 2.17 17.71 -11.50
C ASP A 9 3.35 17.20 -10.65
N PRO A 10 3.13 16.86 -9.35
CA PRO A 10 4.22 16.51 -8.44
C PRO A 10 4.91 15.19 -8.81
N PHE A 11 4.29 14.36 -9.66
CA PHE A 11 4.82 13.05 -10.05
C PHE A 11 5.32 13.01 -11.48
N ALA A 12 5.01 14.00 -12.33
CA ALA A 12 5.35 13.96 -13.76
C ALA A 12 6.85 13.76 -14.04
N GLY A 13 7.72 14.33 -13.20
CA GLY A 13 9.18 14.30 -13.39
C GLY A 13 9.78 12.89 -13.39
N ILE A 14 9.12 11.90 -12.76
CA ILE A 14 9.67 10.54 -12.68
C ILE A 14 9.75 9.86 -14.04
N MET A 15 8.85 10.19 -14.95
CA MET A 15 8.80 9.56 -16.28
C MET A 15 9.96 9.96 -17.17
N ALA A 16 10.63 11.08 -16.87
CA ALA A 16 11.81 11.55 -17.56
C ALA A 16 13.09 10.82 -17.13
N GLN A 17 13.05 10.00 -16.06
CA GLN A 17 14.21 9.26 -15.61
C GLN A 17 14.52 8.08 -16.56
N PRO A 18 15.81 7.81 -16.85
CA PRO A 18 16.20 6.73 -17.75
C PRO A 18 15.59 5.38 -17.36
N GLY A 19 14.99 4.68 -18.32
CA GLY A 19 14.41 3.34 -18.13
C GLY A 19 13.06 3.29 -17.40
N VAL A 20 12.58 4.39 -16.79
CA VAL A 20 11.31 4.38 -16.05
C VAL A 20 10.12 4.15 -16.99
N SER A 21 10.11 4.79 -18.16
CA SER A 21 9.01 4.62 -19.11
C SER A 21 8.86 3.18 -19.58
N ASP A 22 9.97 2.49 -19.88
CA ASP A 22 9.98 1.10 -20.31
C ASP A 22 9.54 0.16 -19.18
N ALA A 23 10.05 0.35 -17.96
CA ALA A 23 9.66 -0.44 -16.80
C ALA A 23 8.17 -0.28 -16.46
N VAL A 24 7.63 0.92 -16.58
CA VAL A 24 6.20 1.19 -16.39
C VAL A 24 5.37 0.49 -17.48
N ALA A 25 5.81 0.51 -18.73
CA ALA A 25 5.13 -0.17 -19.83
C ALA A 25 5.12 -1.69 -19.61
N GLU A 26 6.26 -2.28 -19.24
CA GLU A 26 6.37 -3.70 -18.94
C GLU A 26 5.46 -4.11 -17.76
N ALA A 27 5.48 -3.35 -16.67
CA ALA A 27 4.63 -3.60 -15.51
C ALA A 27 3.13 -3.55 -15.88
N ARG A 28 2.73 -2.58 -16.70
CA ARG A 28 1.35 -2.47 -17.20
C ARG A 28 0.98 -3.67 -18.06
N GLU A 29 1.85 -4.10 -18.96
CA GLU A 29 1.59 -5.27 -19.81
C GLU A 29 1.37 -6.54 -18.97
N VAL A 30 2.18 -6.74 -17.93
CA VAL A 30 2.02 -7.85 -16.99
C VAL A 30 0.67 -7.77 -16.26
N VAL A 31 0.32 -6.59 -15.74
CA VAL A 31 -0.95 -6.38 -15.00
C VAL A 31 -2.16 -6.58 -15.92
N ASP A 32 -2.11 -6.08 -17.16
CA ASP A 32 -3.20 -6.21 -18.13
C ASP A 32 -3.41 -7.68 -18.54
N ARG A 33 -2.31 -8.42 -18.76
CA ARG A 33 -2.38 -9.87 -19.00
C ARG A 33 -2.97 -10.61 -17.80
N LEU A 34 -2.59 -10.25 -16.58
CA LEU A 34 -3.14 -10.83 -15.35
C LEU A 34 -4.63 -10.53 -15.23
N ALA A 35 -5.05 -9.27 -15.41
CA ALA A 35 -6.45 -8.84 -15.36
C ALA A 35 -7.32 -9.58 -16.40
N GLY A 36 -6.76 -9.83 -17.58
CA GLY A 36 -7.37 -10.63 -18.64
C GLY A 36 -7.32 -12.16 -18.43
N HIS A 37 -6.72 -12.65 -17.35
CA HIS A 37 -6.50 -14.08 -17.16
C HIS A 37 -7.79 -14.83 -16.81
N ARG A 38 -8.00 -16.01 -17.43
CA ARG A 38 -9.22 -16.82 -17.27
C ARG A 38 -9.46 -17.26 -15.82
N ALA A 39 -8.40 -17.47 -15.04
CA ALA A 39 -8.51 -17.85 -13.63
C ALA A 39 -9.18 -16.74 -12.80
N LEU A 40 -8.85 -15.46 -13.03
CA LEU A 40 -9.51 -14.34 -12.34
C LEU A 40 -10.99 -14.23 -12.71
N ARG A 41 -11.37 -14.57 -13.94
CA ARG A 41 -12.79 -14.57 -14.34
C ARG A 41 -13.59 -15.71 -13.71
N ARG A 42 -12.99 -16.90 -13.56
CA ARG A 42 -13.70 -18.13 -13.14
C ARG A 42 -13.66 -18.39 -11.64
N HIS A 43 -12.60 -17.94 -10.98
CA HIS A 43 -12.31 -18.26 -9.59
C HIS A 43 -11.89 -17.01 -8.80
N ALA A 44 -12.40 -15.84 -9.18
CA ALA A 44 -12.03 -14.54 -8.60
C ALA A 44 -11.98 -14.56 -7.05
N PRO A 45 -13.01 -15.05 -6.33
CA PRO A 45 -12.99 -15.05 -4.87
C PRO A 45 -11.83 -15.88 -4.28
N ALA A 46 -11.57 -17.07 -4.83
CA ALA A 46 -10.50 -17.95 -4.36
C ALA A 46 -9.11 -17.37 -4.66
N VAL A 47 -8.92 -16.80 -5.86
CA VAL A 47 -7.65 -16.17 -6.23
C VAL A 47 -7.39 -14.92 -5.39
N THR A 48 -8.41 -14.10 -5.14
CA THR A 48 -8.30 -12.93 -4.26
C THR A 48 -7.93 -13.34 -2.83
N ALA A 49 -8.59 -14.36 -2.28
CA ALA A 49 -8.28 -14.86 -0.93
C ALA A 49 -6.84 -15.39 -0.82
N GLU A 50 -6.40 -16.20 -1.79
CA GLU A 50 -5.03 -16.73 -1.82
C GLU A 50 -3.99 -15.61 -2.04
N SER A 51 -4.29 -14.62 -2.88
CA SER A 51 -3.42 -13.46 -3.10
C SER A 51 -3.30 -12.61 -1.84
N ALA A 52 -4.40 -12.41 -1.11
CA ALA A 52 -4.40 -11.72 0.16
C ALA A 52 -3.55 -12.45 1.22
N LEU A 53 -3.69 -13.77 1.34
CA LEU A 53 -2.87 -14.57 2.26
C LEU A 53 -1.37 -14.48 1.93
N ARG A 54 -1.02 -14.54 0.64
CA ARG A 54 0.38 -14.37 0.18
C ARG A 54 0.91 -12.98 0.45
N GLY A 55 0.09 -11.95 0.22
CA GLY A 55 0.43 -10.56 0.53
C GLY A 55 0.68 -10.37 2.03
N ALA A 56 -0.20 -10.87 2.89
CA ALA A 56 -0.02 -10.82 4.33
C ALA A 56 1.25 -11.53 4.80
N ARG A 57 1.54 -12.73 4.25
CA ARG A 57 2.79 -13.45 4.51
C ARG A 57 4.01 -12.63 4.14
N ALA A 58 4.02 -12.05 2.94
CA ALA A 58 5.14 -11.25 2.47
C ALA A 58 5.36 -10.01 3.36
N SER A 59 4.28 -9.33 3.75
CA SER A 59 4.36 -8.20 4.68
C SER A 59 4.89 -8.61 6.06
N ALA A 60 4.49 -9.77 6.59
CA ALA A 60 5.03 -10.29 7.84
C ALA A 60 6.53 -10.62 7.73
N ALA A 61 6.95 -11.21 6.60
CA ALA A 61 8.36 -11.51 6.34
C ALA A 61 9.21 -10.23 6.25
N LEU A 62 8.71 -9.17 5.61
CA LEU A 62 9.38 -7.85 5.59
C LEU A 62 9.53 -7.25 7.00
N ALA A 63 8.58 -7.56 7.90
CA ALA A 63 8.63 -7.18 9.31
C ALA A 63 9.44 -8.16 10.19
N GLY A 64 10.17 -9.09 9.58
CA GLY A 64 11.09 -10.01 10.26
C GLY A 64 10.46 -11.30 10.80
N VAL A 65 9.20 -11.59 10.46
CA VAL A 65 8.49 -12.81 10.86
C VAL A 65 8.17 -13.66 9.63
N ASP A 66 9.01 -14.66 9.36
CA ASP A 66 8.77 -15.62 8.28
C ASP A 66 7.90 -16.78 8.77
N VAL A 67 6.84 -17.05 8.01
CA VAL A 67 5.86 -18.12 8.26
C VAL A 67 5.49 -18.75 6.94
N THR A 68 5.14 -20.03 6.96
CA THR A 68 4.68 -20.76 5.78
C THR A 68 3.22 -20.45 5.46
N LEU A 69 2.81 -20.68 4.20
CA LEU A 69 1.40 -20.57 3.82
C LEU A 69 0.52 -21.65 4.48
N SER A 70 1.08 -22.81 4.81
CA SER A 70 0.37 -23.86 5.57
C SER A 70 0.02 -23.38 6.97
N GLU A 71 0.97 -22.81 7.70
CA GLU A 71 0.74 -22.27 9.04
C GLU A 71 -0.34 -21.17 9.02
N LEU A 72 -0.33 -20.28 8.03
CA LEU A 72 -1.38 -19.26 7.88
C LEU A 72 -2.77 -19.83 7.63
N ARG A 73 -2.89 -21.00 6.98
CA ARG A 73 -4.18 -21.63 6.66
C ARG A 73 -4.74 -22.45 7.81
N GLU A 74 -3.88 -23.14 8.55
CA GLU A 74 -4.26 -24.00 9.67
C GLU A 74 -4.59 -23.19 10.93
N GLY A 75 -4.01 -21.99 11.03
CA GLY A 75 -4.18 -21.08 12.15
C GLY A 75 -2.88 -20.32 12.36
N PRO A 76 -2.79 -19.04 11.92
CA PRO A 76 -1.54 -18.30 11.96
C PRO A 76 -0.94 -18.30 13.38
N PRO A 77 0.38 -18.47 13.53
CA PRO A 77 1.01 -18.37 14.83
C PRO A 77 0.64 -17.04 15.47
N GLY A 78 0.40 -17.04 16.78
CA GLY A 78 -0.13 -15.91 17.55
C GLY A 78 0.81 -14.71 17.67
N THR A 79 1.67 -14.47 16.70
CA THR A 79 2.51 -13.26 16.65
C THR A 79 1.66 -12.06 16.22
N GLY A 80 1.82 -10.94 16.93
CA GLY A 80 1.09 -9.72 16.61
C GLY A 80 1.36 -9.19 15.19
N VAL A 81 2.56 -9.43 14.65
CA VAL A 81 2.96 -9.03 13.29
C VAL A 81 2.14 -9.76 12.22
N VAL A 82 2.05 -11.09 12.32
CA VAL A 82 1.28 -11.90 11.35
C VAL A 82 -0.20 -11.52 11.39
N GLN A 83 -0.77 -11.38 12.60
CA GLN A 83 -2.16 -10.95 12.77
C GLN A 83 -2.40 -9.54 12.22
N GLY A 84 -1.49 -8.61 12.47
CA GLY A 84 -1.53 -7.26 11.91
C GLY A 84 -1.52 -7.26 10.39
N ALA A 85 -0.62 -8.02 9.76
CA ALA A 85 -0.53 -8.13 8.31
C ALA A 85 -1.80 -8.72 7.67
N LEU A 86 -2.40 -9.74 8.30
CA LEU A 86 -3.67 -10.32 7.86
C LEU A 86 -4.82 -9.32 7.94
N ARG A 87 -4.96 -8.61 9.07
CA ARG A 87 -5.99 -7.58 9.25
C ARG A 87 -5.86 -6.44 8.25
N VAL A 88 -4.64 -5.93 8.05
CA VAL A 88 -4.36 -4.87 7.07
C VAL A 88 -4.76 -5.32 5.67
N THR A 89 -4.33 -6.51 5.25
CA THR A 89 -4.61 -7.01 3.90
C THR A 89 -6.11 -7.22 3.69
N GLY A 90 -6.81 -7.78 4.70
CA GLY A 90 -8.26 -7.97 4.65
C GLY A 90 -9.06 -6.67 4.56
N GLU A 91 -8.61 -5.61 5.24
CA GLU A 91 -9.33 -4.33 5.28
C GLU A 91 -8.98 -3.40 4.10
N THR A 92 -7.85 -3.61 3.43
CA THR A 92 -7.31 -2.67 2.41
C THR A 92 -8.34 -2.30 1.34
N GLY A 93 -9.11 -3.28 0.85
CA GLY A 93 -10.16 -3.05 -0.16
C GLY A 93 -11.30 -2.16 0.34
N ALA A 94 -11.70 -2.29 1.61
CA ALA A 94 -12.76 -1.48 2.20
C ALA A 94 -12.32 -0.02 2.43
N LEU A 95 -11.02 0.21 2.60
CA LEU A 95 -10.47 1.55 2.84
C LEU A 95 -10.30 2.40 1.58
N LEU A 96 -10.51 1.86 0.38
CA LEU A 96 -10.36 2.60 -0.88
C LEU A 96 -11.22 3.86 -0.95
N ASN A 97 -12.44 3.83 -0.40
CA ASN A 97 -13.27 5.02 -0.38
C ASN A 97 -12.79 6.05 0.65
N ALA A 98 -12.44 5.58 1.85
CA ALA A 98 -11.89 6.42 2.91
C ALA A 98 -10.57 7.07 2.48
N TRP A 99 -9.75 6.37 1.70
CA TRP A 99 -8.49 6.91 1.16
C TRP A 99 -8.71 8.16 0.32
N ARG A 100 -9.74 8.16 -0.55
CA ARG A 100 -10.04 9.30 -1.44
C ARG A 100 -10.58 10.52 -0.70
N GLN A 101 -11.25 10.33 0.43
CA GLN A 101 -11.92 11.41 1.16
C GLN A 101 -11.12 11.88 2.39
N ALA A 102 -10.46 10.95 3.07
CA ALA A 102 -9.79 11.15 4.35
C ALA A 102 -8.53 10.26 4.45
N PRO A 103 -7.49 10.49 3.62
CA PRO A 103 -6.31 9.63 3.53
C PRO A 103 -5.58 9.45 4.87
N MET A 104 -5.51 10.51 5.69
CA MET A 104 -4.90 10.43 7.02
C MET A 104 -5.69 9.50 7.97
N GLN A 105 -7.01 9.45 7.86
CA GLN A 105 -7.84 8.53 8.66
C GLN A 105 -7.66 7.09 8.17
N ALA A 106 -7.55 6.89 6.85
CA ALA A 106 -7.26 5.57 6.28
C ALA A 106 -5.88 5.05 6.75
N LEU A 107 -4.84 5.89 6.74
CA LEU A 107 -3.50 5.54 7.27
C LEU A 107 -3.54 5.23 8.77
N ALA A 108 -4.24 6.04 9.56
CA ALA A 108 -4.40 5.79 11.00
C ALA A 108 -5.13 4.46 11.28
N ARG A 109 -6.12 4.11 10.45
CA ARG A 109 -6.84 2.82 10.52
C ARG A 109 -5.92 1.65 10.16
N LEU A 110 -5.14 1.76 9.08
CA LEU A 110 -4.16 0.75 8.70
C LEU A 110 -3.15 0.49 9.82
N HIS A 111 -2.58 1.54 10.41
CA HIS A 111 -1.68 1.40 11.56
C HIS A 111 -2.39 0.76 12.75
N SER A 112 -3.62 1.16 13.05
CA SER A 112 -4.38 0.59 14.18
C SER A 112 -4.61 -0.90 14.03
N LEU A 113 -4.81 -1.38 12.80
CA LEU A 113 -4.94 -2.81 12.50
C LEU A 113 -3.60 -3.54 12.63
N ALA A 114 -2.54 -2.95 12.06
CA ALA A 114 -1.19 -3.53 12.07
C ALA A 114 -0.63 -3.66 13.49
N ALA A 115 -0.82 -2.63 14.32
CA ALA A 115 -0.19 -2.51 15.63
C ALA A 115 -1.08 -3.03 16.78
N ALA A 116 -2.23 -3.65 16.48
CA ALA A 116 -3.23 -4.00 17.48
C ALA A 116 -2.76 -4.96 18.58
N ASP A 117 -1.72 -5.76 18.34
CA ASP A 117 -1.10 -6.64 19.35
C ASP A 117 0.37 -6.32 19.59
N LEU A 118 0.83 -5.16 19.10
CA LEU A 118 2.23 -4.74 19.15
C LEU A 118 2.44 -3.51 20.03
N VAL A 119 1.44 -2.63 20.11
CA VAL A 119 1.52 -1.38 20.91
C VAL A 119 0.23 -1.14 21.71
N PRO A 120 0.31 -0.39 22.81
CA PRO A 120 -0.87 0.06 23.57
C PRO A 120 -1.89 0.79 22.69
N ALA A 121 -3.18 0.67 23.04
CA ALA A 121 -4.27 1.23 22.24
C ALA A 121 -4.16 2.76 22.04
N GLN A 122 -3.60 3.46 23.02
CA GLN A 122 -3.43 4.92 23.02
C GLN A 122 -2.41 5.41 21.99
N GLU A 123 -1.49 4.53 21.57
CA GLU A 123 -0.42 4.85 20.62
C GLU A 123 -0.81 4.51 19.16
N ARG A 124 -1.95 3.83 18.96
CA ARG A 124 -2.37 3.37 17.64
C ARG A 124 -2.92 4.51 16.78
N GLY A 125 -2.52 4.53 15.51
CA GLY A 125 -3.02 5.45 14.50
C GLY A 125 -2.48 6.88 14.64
N ARG A 126 -1.44 7.07 15.46
CA ARG A 126 -0.80 8.37 15.67
C ARG A 126 0.57 8.39 14.98
N PRO A 127 0.92 9.47 14.26
CA PRO A 127 2.28 9.64 13.75
C PRO A 127 3.28 9.68 14.90
N ALA A 128 4.47 9.12 14.69
CA ALA A 128 5.52 9.02 15.71
C ALA A 128 6.07 10.37 16.18
N SER A 129 5.97 11.42 15.34
CA SER A 129 6.44 12.76 15.66
C SER A 129 5.68 13.83 14.86
N PRO A 130 5.77 15.13 15.25
CA PRO A 130 5.24 16.22 14.46
C PRO A 130 5.83 16.29 13.04
N ILE A 131 7.11 15.91 12.88
CA ILE A 131 7.78 15.87 11.58
C ILE A 131 7.19 14.75 10.71
N ALA A 132 6.98 13.56 11.28
CA ALA A 132 6.34 12.45 10.57
C ALA A 132 4.92 12.81 10.14
N ALA A 133 4.16 13.47 11.04
CA ALA A 133 2.81 13.96 10.73
C ALA A 133 2.82 14.94 9.55
N ALA A 134 3.74 15.92 9.55
CA ALA A 134 3.87 16.90 8.47
C ALA A 134 4.25 16.24 7.13
N ARG A 135 5.18 15.27 7.13
CA ARG A 135 5.54 14.51 5.92
C ARG A 135 4.36 13.70 5.37
N MET A 136 3.62 13.00 6.23
CA MET A 136 2.44 12.23 5.81
C MET A 136 1.35 13.14 5.24
N GLN A 137 1.12 14.31 5.84
CA GLN A 137 0.17 15.29 5.32
C GLN A 137 0.60 15.84 3.96
N ALA A 138 1.89 16.14 3.78
CA ALA A 138 2.43 16.57 2.49
C ALA A 138 2.26 15.49 1.41
N LEU A 139 2.55 14.24 1.73
CA LEU A 139 2.36 13.10 0.82
C LEU A 139 0.88 12.91 0.46
N ALA A 140 -0.02 13.00 1.44
CA ALA A 140 -1.46 12.91 1.21
C ALA A 140 -1.98 14.06 0.33
N ALA A 141 -1.45 15.28 0.49
CA ALA A 141 -1.78 16.41 -0.37
C ALA A 141 -1.26 16.21 -1.80
N ALA A 142 -0.02 15.73 -1.98
CA ALA A 142 0.54 15.42 -3.29
C ALA A 142 -0.28 14.35 -4.02
N LEU A 143 -0.72 13.30 -3.31
CA LEU A 143 -1.59 12.26 -3.84
C LEU A 143 -2.99 12.74 -4.25
N GLY A 144 -3.44 13.86 -3.70
CA GLY A 144 -4.70 14.50 -4.08
C GLY A 144 -4.58 15.43 -5.29
N ALA A 145 -3.35 15.75 -5.73
CA ALA A 145 -3.13 16.58 -6.91
C ALA A 145 -3.45 15.83 -8.21
N GLN A 146 -3.87 16.57 -9.24
CA GLN A 146 -4.01 16.00 -10.57
C GLN A 146 -2.63 15.58 -11.09
N THR A 147 -2.54 14.36 -11.61
CA THR A 147 -1.31 13.83 -12.20
C THR A 147 -1.57 13.15 -13.54
N ALA A 148 -0.61 13.28 -14.45
CA ALA A 148 -0.49 12.53 -15.69
C ALA A 148 0.46 11.33 -15.54
N ALA A 149 1.17 11.22 -14.41
CA ALA A 149 2.03 10.08 -14.13
C ALA A 149 1.20 8.79 -14.02
N PRO A 150 1.66 7.66 -14.60
CA PRO A 150 0.99 6.38 -14.46
C PRO A 150 0.90 5.93 -12.99
N ALA A 151 -0.23 5.33 -12.60
CA ALA A 151 -0.48 4.94 -11.22
C ALA A 151 0.59 4.02 -10.62
N VAL A 152 1.22 3.14 -11.41
CA VAL A 152 2.32 2.27 -10.96
C VAL A 152 3.60 3.06 -10.61
N ALA A 153 3.87 4.17 -11.32
CA ALA A 153 5.00 5.04 -11.00
C ALA A 153 4.72 5.84 -9.71
N VAL A 154 3.49 6.35 -9.56
CA VAL A 154 3.05 7.03 -8.33
C VAL A 154 3.14 6.07 -7.13
N ALA A 155 2.67 4.84 -7.28
CA ALA A 155 2.75 3.82 -6.23
C ALA A 155 4.20 3.51 -5.83
N ALA A 156 5.11 3.40 -6.79
CA ALA A 156 6.54 3.17 -6.52
C ALA A 156 7.20 4.34 -5.77
N LEU A 157 6.90 5.59 -6.15
CA LEU A 157 7.38 6.77 -5.44
C LEU A 157 6.88 6.82 -4.00
N VAL A 158 5.57 6.62 -3.82
CA VAL A 158 4.96 6.59 -2.48
C VAL A 158 5.58 5.50 -1.62
N HIS A 159 5.85 4.33 -2.20
CA HIS A 159 6.49 3.23 -1.49
C HIS A 159 7.94 3.56 -1.09
N GLY A 160 8.68 4.33 -1.90
CA GLY A 160 10.03 4.79 -1.56
C GLY A 160 10.09 5.90 -0.53
N GLU A 161 9.00 6.66 -0.34
CA GLU A 161 8.92 7.75 0.64
C GLU A 161 8.62 7.29 2.07
N VAL A 162 7.96 6.12 2.22
CA VAL A 162 7.50 5.54 3.50
C VAL A 162 8.51 4.56 4.05
#